data_AF-A0A1T4KM85-F1
#
_entry.id   AF-A0A1T4KM85-F1
#
_cell.length_a   1.000
_cell.length_b   1.000
_cell.length_c   1.000
_cell.angle_alpha   90.00
_cell.angle_beta   90.00
_cell.angle_gamma   90.00
#
_symmetry.space_group_name_H-M   'P 1'
#
loop_
_entity.id
_entity.type
_entity.pdbx_description
1 polymer ?
#
loop_
_entity_poly.entity_id
_entity_poly.type
_entity_poly.pdbx_seq_one_letter_code
_entity_poly.pdbx_strand_id
1 'polypeptide(L)'
;MINSPSASYSQKALLAERINKLAQALSDGVYERENTIKLCLLAALAGESVFLLGPPGIAKSLIAKRLIQAFDNSSYFEYLMTRFSTPEEVFGPLSIQELKDHGRYVRLTEGYLPTAQVVFLDEIWKAGPAILNTLLTVVNEKTFKNGSDIEPVPMRVLISASNELPDEESGLDALYDRILVRIFVNRIQNKQNFKSMLTVGTEQEAKIPAGLAITDQEYHQWLAQMNQLPLSNEVFEKLYQLKSMLEQAAKESALPTEDVYVSDRRWKKAVKLLKASAFFNGRDQISPLDLLLLQDCLWNSPESRDVVYRVIREFALREAFDQSQVEQQLDLCRMEFAALQEEIEAELSIVLSQEMSNGLRKKQVYQYDFSQAKMYQVGQIKNLIKLVLLQSNMSVAEDEKGDSRWVYITKSDMERLIKEGQGDIYGYVNHNPNLYRLRFELDANHKLAIKDIANRSILLALATQEGLEEVRNQEWLVKSEQAMSQLKQAEYHLRKVRSHFHGSLPHNFIDPDLPIEMEATLHQIQQQLETTHQECDKNAQRIRYLQQYFD
;
A
#
# COMPACT_ATOMS: atom_id res chain seq x y z
N MET A 1 34.58 -7.10 -23.93
CA MET A 1 33.26 -6.97 -23.26
C MET A 1 32.42 -8.16 -23.70
N ILE A 2 32.38 -9.22 -22.89
CA ILE A 2 31.52 -10.37 -23.15
C ILE A 2 30.20 -10.04 -22.44
N ASN A 3 29.15 -9.76 -23.21
CA ASN A 3 27.79 -9.71 -22.67
C ASN A 3 27.47 -11.10 -22.14
N SER A 4 27.49 -11.26 -20.81
CA SER A 4 26.88 -12.43 -20.18
C SER A 4 25.39 -12.43 -20.55
N PRO A 5 24.85 -13.52 -21.11
CA PRO A 5 23.43 -13.59 -21.41
C PRO A 5 22.65 -13.38 -20.11
N SER A 6 21.58 -12.58 -20.17
CA SER A 6 20.67 -12.41 -19.04
C SER A 6 20.23 -13.78 -18.54
N ALA A 7 20.40 -14.03 -17.24
CA ALA A 7 20.06 -15.32 -16.65
C ALA A 7 18.60 -15.69 -16.99
N SER A 8 18.39 -16.95 -17.37
CA SER A 8 17.05 -17.47 -17.70
C SER A 8 16.12 -17.31 -16.49
N TYR A 9 14.82 -17.12 -16.73
CA TYR A 9 13.79 -17.08 -15.67
C TYR A 9 13.90 -18.30 -14.73
N SER A 10 14.21 -19.48 -15.28
CA SER A 10 14.45 -20.71 -14.50
C SER A 10 15.62 -20.58 -13.52
N GLN A 11 16.75 -20.00 -13.95
CA GLN A 11 17.93 -19.80 -13.11
C GLN A 11 17.66 -18.82 -11.97
N LYS A 12 16.86 -17.77 -12.24
CA LYS A 12 16.45 -16.79 -11.23
C LYS A 12 15.50 -17.38 -10.19
N ALA A 13 14.53 -18.17 -10.62
CA ALA A 13 13.63 -18.88 -9.71
C ALA A 13 14.39 -19.87 -8.82
N LEU A 14 15.35 -20.62 -9.39
CA LEU A 14 16.22 -21.52 -8.63
C LEU A 14 17.10 -20.78 -7.62
N LEU A 15 17.61 -19.60 -7.98
CA LEU A 15 18.35 -18.74 -7.05
C LEU A 15 17.47 -18.30 -5.88
N ALA A 16 16.26 -17.80 -6.16
CA ALA A 16 15.32 -17.39 -5.12
C ALA A 16 14.96 -18.55 -4.18
N GLU A 17 14.73 -19.75 -4.74
CA GLU A 17 14.48 -20.96 -3.96
C GLU A 17 15.69 -21.36 -3.10
N ARG A 18 16.91 -21.30 -3.65
CA ARG A 18 18.16 -21.58 -2.91
C ARG A 18 18.32 -20.63 -1.73
N ILE A 19 18.12 -19.33 -1.93
CA ILE A 19 18.27 -18.33 -0.86
C ILE A 19 17.18 -18.51 0.21
N ASN A 20 15.95 -18.85 -0.17
CA ASN A 20 14.89 -19.15 0.80
C ASN A 20 15.24 -20.41 1.63
N LYS A 21 15.69 -21.50 0.99
CA LYS A 21 16.16 -22.70 1.70
C LYS A 21 17.33 -22.41 2.64
N LEU A 22 18.26 -21.56 2.20
CA LEU A 22 19.38 -21.12 3.03
C LEU A 22 18.89 -20.32 4.26
N ALA A 23 17.98 -19.36 4.07
CA ALA A 23 17.40 -18.59 5.16
C ALA A 23 16.61 -19.47 6.15
N GLN A 24 15.89 -20.47 5.66
CA GLN A 24 15.19 -21.46 6.50
C GLN A 24 16.19 -22.28 7.33
N ALA A 25 17.24 -22.81 6.71
CA ALA A 25 18.29 -23.56 7.42
C ALA A 25 19.00 -22.70 8.47
N LEU A 26 19.25 -21.41 8.18
CA LEU A 26 19.83 -20.48 9.13
C LEU A 26 18.88 -20.15 10.29
N SER A 27 17.57 -20.19 10.06
CA SER A 27 16.54 -19.88 11.06
C SER A 27 16.15 -21.08 11.92
N ASP A 28 16.53 -22.29 11.55
CA ASP A 28 16.13 -23.52 12.22
C ASP A 28 16.55 -23.56 13.70
N GLY A 29 15.60 -23.77 14.62
CA GLY A 29 15.85 -23.74 16.06
C GLY A 29 15.99 -22.35 16.69
N VAL A 30 15.83 -21.26 15.92
CA VAL A 30 15.75 -19.88 16.45
C VAL A 30 14.29 -19.40 16.41
N TYR A 31 13.72 -19.15 17.59
CA TYR A 31 12.32 -18.77 17.72
C TYR A 31 12.12 -17.25 17.63
N GLU A 32 11.14 -16.80 16.85
CA GLU A 32 10.78 -15.37 16.68
C GLU A 32 11.92 -14.49 16.17
N ARG A 33 12.78 -15.05 15.31
CA ARG A 33 13.94 -14.36 14.71
C ARG A 33 14.09 -14.59 13.20
N GLU A 34 13.16 -15.29 12.58
CA GLU A 34 13.24 -15.63 11.15
C GLU A 34 13.39 -14.37 10.28
N ASN A 35 12.55 -13.34 10.52
CA ASN A 35 12.63 -12.07 9.79
C ASN A 35 13.96 -11.35 10.03
N THR A 36 14.48 -11.36 11.26
CA THR A 36 15.80 -10.80 11.58
C THR A 36 16.92 -11.49 10.80
N ILE A 37 16.93 -12.83 10.78
CA ILE A 37 17.93 -13.63 10.06
C ILE A 37 17.84 -13.37 8.56
N LYS A 38 16.63 -13.33 7.99
CA LYS A 38 16.39 -13.01 6.58
C LYS A 38 16.92 -11.62 6.20
N LEU A 39 16.64 -10.61 7.02
CA LEU A 39 17.14 -9.24 6.79
C LEU A 39 18.66 -9.16 6.93
N CYS A 40 19.24 -9.83 7.92
CA CYS A 40 20.70 -9.88 8.06
C CYS A 40 21.37 -10.61 6.89
N LEU A 41 20.78 -11.71 6.41
CA LEU A 41 21.24 -12.41 5.22
C LEU A 41 21.18 -11.49 4.01
N LEU A 42 20.05 -10.80 3.79
CA LEU A 42 19.91 -9.84 2.68
C LEU A 42 20.96 -8.71 2.75
N ALA A 43 21.18 -8.14 3.94
CA ALA A 43 22.20 -7.13 4.15
C ALA A 43 23.61 -7.66 3.84
N ALA A 44 23.92 -8.89 4.27
CA ALA A 44 25.19 -9.55 3.98
C ALA A 44 25.39 -9.79 2.49
N LEU A 45 24.34 -10.23 1.78
CA LEU A 45 24.38 -10.40 0.33
C LEU A 45 24.55 -9.07 -0.41
N ALA A 46 23.98 -7.99 0.11
CA ALA A 46 24.12 -6.64 -0.42
C ALA A 46 25.46 -5.97 -0.06
N GLY A 47 26.26 -6.55 0.83
CA GLY A 47 27.50 -5.93 1.32
C GLY A 47 27.28 -4.78 2.32
N GLU A 48 26.09 -4.69 2.91
CA GLU A 48 25.67 -3.63 3.83
C GLU A 48 25.78 -4.07 5.31
N SER A 49 25.69 -3.10 6.21
CA SER A 49 25.83 -3.31 7.66
C SER A 49 24.48 -3.33 8.38
N VAL A 50 24.44 -4.06 9.49
CA VAL A 50 23.27 -4.25 10.34
C VAL A 50 23.56 -3.84 11.78
N PHE A 51 22.62 -3.15 12.41
CA PHE A 51 22.61 -2.86 13.84
C PHE A 51 21.46 -3.60 14.52
N LEU A 52 21.77 -4.33 15.59
CA LEU A 52 20.82 -5.07 16.42
C LEU A 52 20.65 -4.35 17.75
N LEU A 53 19.51 -3.68 17.93
CA LEU A 53 19.11 -3.03 19.18
C LEU A 53 18.23 -3.97 19.99
N GLY A 54 18.54 -4.17 21.27
CA GLY A 54 17.65 -4.92 22.16
C GLY A 54 18.32 -5.28 23.48
N PRO A 55 17.58 -5.79 24.48
CA PRO A 55 18.13 -6.13 25.79
C PRO A 55 19.22 -7.22 25.72
N PRO A 56 20.09 -7.33 26.74
CA PRO A 56 21.06 -8.41 26.81
C PRO A 56 20.38 -9.78 26.93
N GLY A 57 21.05 -10.83 26.45
CA GLY A 57 20.58 -12.22 26.58
C GLY A 57 19.52 -12.68 25.56
N ILE A 58 19.28 -11.91 24.49
CA ILE A 58 18.30 -12.25 23.44
C ILE A 58 18.89 -12.95 22.20
N ALA A 59 20.08 -13.56 22.35
CA ALA A 59 20.80 -14.28 21.31
C ALA A 59 21.21 -13.43 20.08
N LYS A 60 21.65 -12.17 20.29
CA LYS A 60 22.18 -11.31 19.21
C LYS A 60 23.44 -11.90 18.56
N SER A 61 24.38 -12.39 19.37
CA SER A 61 25.60 -13.05 18.88
C SER A 61 25.32 -14.35 18.11
N LEU A 62 24.25 -15.07 18.47
CA LEU A 62 23.83 -16.28 17.76
C LEU A 62 23.48 -16.00 16.30
N ILE A 63 22.85 -14.86 16.02
CA ILE A 63 22.48 -14.47 14.65
C ILE A 63 23.75 -14.33 13.79
N ALA A 64 24.78 -13.67 14.30
CA ALA A 64 26.06 -13.53 13.61
C ALA A 64 26.77 -14.88 13.40
N LYS A 65 26.80 -15.73 14.44
CA LYS A 65 27.36 -17.09 14.37
C LYS A 65 26.63 -18.02 13.42
N ARG A 66 25.35 -17.77 13.13
CA ARG A 66 24.61 -18.52 12.11
C ARG A 66 24.90 -17.98 10.72
N LEU A 67 24.92 -16.66 10.56
CA LEU A 67 25.17 -16.03 9.26
C LEU A 67 26.53 -16.39 8.65
N ILE A 68 27.54 -16.68 9.46
CA ILE A 68 28.81 -17.18 8.92
C ILE A 68 28.64 -18.51 8.15
N GLN A 69 27.74 -19.39 8.58
CA GLN A 69 27.49 -20.67 7.93
C GLN A 69 26.83 -20.48 6.54
N ALA A 70 26.33 -19.28 6.24
CA ALA A 70 25.78 -18.95 4.93
C ALA A 70 26.85 -18.91 3.83
N PHE A 71 28.13 -18.82 4.20
CA PHE A 71 29.23 -18.59 3.28
C PHE A 71 30.29 -19.70 3.39
N ASP A 72 30.78 -20.18 2.25
CA ASP A 72 31.85 -21.18 2.24
C ASP A 72 33.20 -20.55 2.63
N ASN A 73 33.94 -21.25 3.51
CA ASN A 73 35.30 -20.88 3.94
C ASN A 73 35.43 -19.42 4.41
N SER A 74 34.41 -18.87 5.07
CA SER A 74 34.42 -17.48 5.50
C SER A 74 35.15 -17.27 6.83
N SER A 75 35.92 -16.19 6.91
CA SER A 75 36.57 -15.74 8.14
C SER A 75 35.60 -14.98 9.05
N TYR A 76 35.59 -15.36 10.33
CA TYR A 76 34.81 -14.72 11.40
C TYR A 76 35.67 -13.82 12.25
N PHE A 77 35.14 -12.67 12.66
CA PHE A 77 35.70 -11.91 13.76
C PHE A 77 34.59 -11.52 14.73
N GLU A 78 34.75 -11.86 16.01
CA GLU A 78 33.83 -11.51 17.11
C GLU A 78 34.59 -10.78 18.19
N TYR A 79 34.06 -9.63 18.61
CA TYR A 79 34.67 -8.85 19.68
C TYR A 79 33.61 -8.10 20.51
N LEU A 80 33.76 -8.15 21.84
CA LEU A 80 32.94 -7.39 22.78
C LEU A 80 33.64 -6.05 23.08
N MET A 81 33.01 -4.94 22.69
CA MET A 81 33.57 -3.62 22.89
C MET A 81 33.44 -3.18 24.35
N THR A 82 34.53 -2.65 24.88
CA THR A 82 34.61 -2.04 26.21
C THR A 82 35.26 -0.66 26.10
N ARG A 83 35.08 0.16 27.14
CA ARG A 83 35.73 1.50 27.21
C ARG A 83 37.26 1.44 27.21
N PHE A 84 37.83 0.26 27.44
CA PHE A 84 39.28 0.03 27.46
C PHE A 84 39.78 -0.71 26.23
N SER A 85 38.89 -1.06 25.30
CA SER A 85 39.27 -1.78 24.09
C SER A 85 40.23 -0.95 23.25
N THR A 86 41.29 -1.61 22.78
CA THR A 86 42.37 -0.96 22.04
C THR A 86 42.31 -1.30 20.55
N PRO A 87 42.81 -0.43 19.66
CA PRO A 87 42.93 -0.75 18.24
C PRO A 87 43.71 -2.04 17.95
N GLU A 88 44.66 -2.41 18.81
CA GLU A 88 45.46 -3.64 18.70
C GLU A 88 44.62 -4.91 18.83
N GLU A 89 43.60 -4.90 19.68
CA GLU A 89 42.71 -6.05 19.88
C GLU A 89 41.73 -6.24 18.72
N VAL A 90 41.39 -5.15 18.02
CA VAL A 90 40.38 -5.14 16.96
C VAL A 90 41.00 -5.28 15.56
N PHE A 91 42.09 -4.56 15.31
CA PHE A 91 42.75 -4.49 14.00
C PHE A 91 44.08 -5.22 13.93
N GLY A 92 44.50 -5.84 15.04
CA GLY A 92 45.74 -6.59 15.14
C GLY A 92 46.90 -5.79 15.76
N PRO A 93 47.81 -6.47 16.48
CA PRO A 93 48.93 -5.83 17.16
C PRO A 93 49.97 -5.30 16.15
N LEU A 94 50.78 -4.33 16.58
CA LEU A 94 51.90 -3.85 15.77
C LEU A 94 53.01 -4.91 15.69
N SER A 95 53.59 -5.07 14.50
CA SER A 95 54.77 -5.90 14.27
C SER A 95 56.00 -5.24 14.89
N ILE A 96 56.51 -5.85 15.97
CA ILE A 96 57.74 -5.38 16.64
C ILE A 96 58.95 -5.47 15.70
N GLN A 97 58.96 -6.47 14.81
CA GLN A 97 60.04 -6.67 13.83
C GLN A 97 60.06 -5.52 12.80
N GLU A 98 58.92 -5.23 12.17
CA GLU A 98 58.80 -4.13 11.19
C GLU A 98 59.12 -2.77 11.81
N LEU A 99 58.70 -2.56 13.06
CA LEU A 99 58.98 -1.32 13.78
C LEU A 99 60.47 -1.18 14.11
N LYS A 100 61.12 -2.27 14.54
CA LYS A 100 62.53 -2.26 14.98
C LYS A 100 63.51 -2.24 13.81
N ASP A 101 63.25 -3.03 12.78
CA ASP A 101 64.19 -3.28 11.70
C ASP A 101 63.99 -2.30 10.52
N HIS A 102 62.77 -1.79 10.34
CA HIS A 102 62.39 -0.94 9.22
C HIS A 102 61.74 0.40 9.61
N GLY A 103 61.46 0.63 10.90
CA GLY A 103 60.81 1.86 11.38
C GLY A 103 59.36 2.02 10.90
N ARG A 104 58.71 0.92 10.48
CA ARG A 104 57.36 0.94 9.89
C ARG A 104 56.30 0.54 10.91
N TYR A 105 55.19 1.25 10.92
CA TYR A 105 54.02 0.97 11.76
C TYR A 105 53.08 -0.02 11.07
N VAL A 106 53.51 -1.28 10.91
CA VAL A 106 52.72 -2.36 10.29
C VAL A 106 52.00 -3.17 11.37
N ARG A 107 50.73 -3.48 11.16
CA ARG A 107 49.90 -4.35 12.02
C ARG A 107 49.84 -5.77 11.45
N LEU A 108 49.79 -6.75 12.36
CA LEU A 108 49.54 -8.15 12.07
C LEU A 108 48.01 -8.38 12.02
N THR A 109 47.43 -8.33 10.82
CA THR A 109 45.97 -8.29 10.61
C THR A 109 45.30 -9.66 10.46
N GLU A 110 46.08 -10.74 10.39
CA GLU A 110 45.58 -12.11 10.23
C GLU A 110 44.77 -12.55 11.45
N GLY A 111 43.52 -12.98 11.23
CA GLY A 111 42.60 -13.35 12.29
C GLY A 111 41.87 -12.18 12.96
N TYR A 112 42.12 -10.94 12.50
CA TYR A 112 41.47 -9.72 12.99
C TYR A 112 40.49 -9.14 11.97
N LEU A 113 39.78 -8.08 12.37
CA LEU A 113 38.76 -7.41 11.57
C LEU A 113 39.17 -7.13 10.11
N PRO A 114 40.39 -6.64 9.78
CA PRO A 114 40.74 -6.28 8.41
C PRO A 114 40.76 -7.46 7.43
N THR A 115 40.87 -8.71 7.91
CA THR A 115 40.89 -9.93 7.07
C THR A 115 39.59 -10.75 7.20
N ALA A 116 38.63 -10.28 8.00
CA ALA A 116 37.38 -10.96 8.26
C ALA A 116 36.29 -10.65 7.21
N GLN A 117 35.55 -11.68 6.78
CA GLN A 117 34.40 -11.53 5.89
C GLN A 117 33.11 -11.23 6.65
N VAL A 118 32.95 -11.84 7.83
CA VAL A 118 31.80 -11.62 8.73
C VAL A 118 32.33 -11.07 10.05
N VAL A 119 31.88 -9.88 10.41
CA VAL A 119 32.34 -9.16 11.60
C VAL A 119 31.16 -8.95 12.55
N PHE A 120 31.30 -9.37 13.81
CA PHE A 120 30.35 -9.12 14.89
C PHE A 120 30.98 -8.28 16.00
N LEU A 121 30.42 -7.09 16.25
CA LEU A 121 30.86 -6.18 17.30
C LEU A 121 29.73 -5.97 18.32
N ASP A 122 29.87 -6.53 19.52
CA ASP A 122 28.91 -6.33 20.59
C ASP A 122 29.25 -5.08 21.42
N GLU A 123 28.23 -4.42 21.96
CA GLU A 123 28.34 -3.17 22.72
C GLU A 123 29.10 -2.05 21.98
N ILE A 124 28.83 -1.89 20.68
CA ILE A 124 29.61 -1.02 19.76
C ILE A 124 29.79 0.43 20.25
N TRP A 125 28.83 0.98 21.01
CA TRP A 125 28.89 2.36 21.52
C TRP A 125 29.86 2.55 22.68
N LYS A 126 30.39 1.47 23.25
CA LYS A 126 31.44 1.53 24.29
C LYS A 126 32.85 1.64 23.73
N ALA A 127 33.02 1.54 22.40
CA ALA A 127 34.32 1.61 21.76
C ALA A 127 34.96 3.01 21.87
N GLY A 128 36.29 3.07 21.97
CA GLY A 128 37.03 4.32 21.99
C GLY A 128 37.05 5.05 20.62
N PRO A 129 37.24 6.39 20.59
CA PRO A 129 37.19 7.19 19.35
C PRO A 129 38.14 6.71 18.24
N ALA A 130 39.31 6.17 18.61
CA ALA A 130 40.28 5.64 17.65
C ALA A 130 39.72 4.46 16.85
N ILE A 131 39.03 3.52 17.52
CA ILE A 131 38.40 2.35 16.89
C ILE A 131 37.29 2.81 15.95
N LEU A 132 36.44 3.72 16.44
CA LEU A 132 35.28 4.21 15.70
C LEU A 132 35.68 4.92 14.41
N ASN A 133 36.68 5.80 14.47
CA ASN A 133 37.19 6.49 13.28
C ASN A 133 37.74 5.51 12.23
N THR A 134 38.47 4.47 12.65
CA THR A 134 38.92 3.43 11.73
C THR A 134 37.75 2.61 11.16
N LEU A 135 36.74 2.30 11.97
CA LEU A 135 35.53 1.63 11.51
C LEU A 135 34.76 2.47 10.48
N LEU A 136 34.77 3.80 10.57
CA LEU A 136 34.16 4.66 9.54
C LEU A 136 34.78 4.42 8.16
N THR A 137 36.11 4.33 8.09
CA THR A 137 36.82 4.05 6.83
C THR A 137 36.51 2.63 6.35
N VAL A 138 36.59 1.64 7.25
CA VAL A 138 36.34 0.23 6.89
C VAL A 138 34.91 0.00 6.39
N VAL A 139 33.90 0.64 7.00
CA VAL A 139 32.49 0.48 6.62
C VAL A 139 32.16 1.15 5.28
N ASN A 140 32.75 2.32 4.98
CA ASN A 140 32.44 3.06 3.75
C ASN A 140 33.32 2.66 2.57
N GLU A 141 34.64 2.66 2.79
CA GLU A 141 35.63 2.50 1.72
C GLU A 141 35.99 1.03 1.53
N LYS A 142 35.66 0.17 2.51
CA LYS A 142 36.08 -1.25 2.53
C LYS A 142 37.60 -1.37 2.40
N THR A 143 38.32 -0.45 3.03
CA THR A 143 39.78 -0.39 3.07
C THR A 143 40.28 -0.19 4.50
N PHE A 144 41.50 -0.64 4.75
CA PHE A 144 42.20 -0.48 6.02
C PHE A 144 43.59 0.09 5.75
N LYS A 145 43.96 1.16 6.47
CA LYS A 145 45.28 1.77 6.36
C LYS A 145 46.24 1.07 7.31
N ASN A 146 47.12 0.23 6.77
CA ASN A 146 48.14 -0.49 7.50
C ASN A 146 49.50 0.21 7.35
N GLY A 147 49.81 1.11 8.26
CA GLY A 147 51.00 1.95 8.15
C GLY A 147 50.92 2.91 6.95
N SER A 148 51.78 2.71 5.96
CA SER A 148 51.77 3.48 4.70
C SER A 148 50.80 2.92 3.65
N ASP A 149 50.44 1.65 3.78
CA ASP A 149 49.75 0.91 2.72
C ASP A 149 48.24 0.88 2.98
N ILE A 150 47.45 0.84 1.91
CA ILE A 150 45.99 0.73 1.99
C ILE A 150 45.60 -0.64 1.46
N GLU A 151 45.05 -1.46 2.34
CA GLU A 151 44.65 -2.84 2.06
C GLU A 151 43.12 -2.92 1.90
N PRO A 152 42.60 -3.68 0.91
CA PRO A 152 41.17 -3.92 0.80
C PRO A 152 40.68 -4.88 1.89
N VAL A 153 39.53 -4.58 2.49
CA VAL A 153 38.89 -5.40 3.52
C VAL A 153 37.80 -6.26 2.87
N PRO A 154 37.86 -7.60 2.92
CA PRO A 154 36.92 -8.51 2.26
C PRO A 154 35.55 -8.61 2.99
N MET A 155 35.22 -7.64 3.83
CA MET A 155 34.06 -7.65 4.71
C MET A 155 32.75 -7.61 3.91
N ARG A 156 32.03 -8.73 3.96
CA ARG A 156 30.69 -8.90 3.38
C ARG A 156 29.64 -8.26 4.28
N VAL A 157 29.71 -8.50 5.59
CA VAL A 157 28.75 -7.93 6.54
C VAL A 157 29.43 -7.48 7.83
N LEU A 158 29.00 -6.32 8.32
CA LEU A 158 29.25 -5.88 9.69
C LEU A 158 27.92 -5.96 10.44
N ILE A 159 27.89 -6.74 11.51
CA ILE A 159 26.77 -6.82 12.44
C ILE A 159 27.23 -6.22 13.75
N SER A 160 26.64 -5.10 14.14
CA SER A 160 26.86 -4.50 15.45
C SER A 160 25.64 -4.72 16.35
N ALA A 161 25.88 -4.87 17.64
CA ALA A 161 24.83 -5.00 18.63
C ALA A 161 25.05 -4.02 19.78
N SER A 162 23.94 -3.57 20.37
CA SER A 162 23.95 -2.78 21.60
C SER A 162 22.63 -2.91 22.33
N ASN A 163 22.62 -2.55 23.61
CA ASN A 163 21.40 -2.42 24.41
C ASN A 163 20.93 -0.95 24.49
N GLU A 164 21.79 -0.02 24.08
CA GLU A 164 21.59 1.44 24.11
C GLU A 164 21.84 2.04 22.72
N LEU A 165 21.32 3.24 22.50
CA LEU A 165 21.66 4.09 21.36
C LEU A 165 22.89 4.95 21.72
N PRO A 166 23.61 5.50 20.72
CA PRO A 166 24.71 6.40 21.01
C PRO A 166 24.21 7.68 21.70
N ASP A 167 25.01 8.23 22.61
CA ASP A 167 24.73 9.54 23.22
C ASP A 167 24.87 10.65 22.16
N GLU A 168 24.00 11.67 22.18
CA GLU A 168 24.01 12.77 21.19
C GLU A 168 25.35 13.55 21.15
N GLU A 169 26.06 13.62 22.28
CA GLU A 169 27.35 14.34 22.38
C GLU A 169 28.57 13.50 22.00
N SER A 170 28.37 12.21 21.70
CA SER A 170 29.47 11.25 21.52
C SER A 170 30.13 11.29 20.14
N GLY A 171 29.52 11.97 19.16
CA GLY A 171 29.97 11.97 17.76
C GLY A 171 29.81 10.62 17.04
N LEU A 172 29.10 9.67 17.66
CA LEU A 172 28.86 8.32 17.12
C LEU A 172 27.76 8.29 16.05
N ASP A 173 26.99 9.36 15.89
CA ASP A 173 25.93 9.49 14.88
C ASP A 173 26.47 9.27 13.46
N ALA A 174 27.73 9.67 13.24
CA ALA A 174 28.38 9.46 11.96
C ALA A 174 28.58 7.97 11.65
N LEU A 175 28.83 7.12 12.64
CA LEU A 175 28.87 5.66 12.44
C LEU A 175 27.45 5.09 12.34
N TYR A 176 26.54 5.57 13.18
CA TYR A 176 25.17 5.10 13.21
C TYR A 176 24.41 5.37 11.89
N ASP A 177 24.60 6.53 11.26
CA ASP A 177 24.06 6.86 9.93
C ASP A 177 24.61 5.92 8.84
N ARG A 178 25.84 5.40 9.01
CA ARG A 178 26.48 4.50 8.04
C ARG A 178 26.01 3.06 8.15
N ILE A 179 25.39 2.70 9.27
CA ILE A 179 24.74 1.40 9.45
C ILE A 179 23.32 1.47 8.87
N LEU A 180 23.13 0.75 7.76
CA LEU A 180 21.91 0.85 6.97
C LEU A 180 20.72 0.20 7.69
N VAL A 181 20.82 -1.11 7.94
CA VAL A 181 19.71 -1.90 8.48
C VAL A 181 19.76 -1.83 10.00
N ARG A 182 18.64 -1.48 10.62
CA ARG A 182 18.47 -1.31 12.06
C ARG A 182 17.29 -2.15 12.50
N ILE A 183 17.57 -3.17 13.29
CA ILE A 183 16.57 -4.15 13.72
C ILE A 183 16.42 -4.06 15.23
N PHE A 184 15.19 -3.79 15.67
CA PHE A 184 14.83 -3.91 17.07
C PHE A 184 14.47 -5.37 17.38
N VAL A 185 15.25 -5.99 18.27
CA VAL A 185 15.11 -7.39 18.65
C VAL A 185 14.49 -7.45 20.05
N ASN A 186 13.28 -8.01 20.16
CA ASN A 186 12.54 -8.11 21.43
C ASN A 186 12.58 -9.53 22.01
N ARG A 187 12.31 -9.73 23.30
CA ARG A 187 12.21 -11.07 23.93
C ARG A 187 11.14 -11.93 23.26
N ILE A 188 11.25 -13.26 23.39
CA ILE A 188 10.23 -14.21 22.90
C ILE A 188 8.90 -13.90 23.60
N GLN A 189 7.86 -13.65 22.82
CA GLN A 189 6.53 -13.31 23.31
C GLN A 189 5.58 -14.51 23.32
N ASN A 190 5.68 -15.40 22.33
CA ASN A 190 4.77 -16.53 22.20
C ASN A 190 5.13 -17.63 23.22
N LYS A 191 4.12 -18.06 23.99
CA LYS A 191 4.26 -19.10 25.03
C LYS A 191 4.79 -20.44 24.49
N GLN A 192 4.36 -20.87 23.30
CA GLN A 192 4.79 -22.13 22.72
C GLN A 192 6.25 -22.05 22.28
N ASN A 193 6.63 -20.96 21.61
CA ASN A 193 8.02 -20.69 21.24
C ASN A 193 8.94 -20.64 22.46
N PHE A 194 8.51 -19.98 23.53
CA PHE A 194 9.25 -19.92 24.78
C PHE A 194 9.42 -21.31 25.41
N LYS A 195 8.36 -22.14 25.43
CA LYS A 195 8.45 -23.52 25.90
C LYS A 195 9.43 -24.34 25.07
N SER A 196 9.37 -24.24 23.74
CA SER A 196 10.26 -24.98 22.84
C SER A 196 11.71 -24.58 23.04
N MET A 197 11.99 -23.28 23.15
CA MET A 197 13.33 -22.75 23.46
C MET A 197 13.90 -23.32 24.76
N LEU A 198 13.09 -23.45 25.82
CA LEU A 198 13.52 -24.00 27.10
C LEU A 198 13.67 -25.53 27.12
N THR A 199 12.96 -26.26 26.27
CA THR A 199 12.87 -27.73 26.33
C THR A 199 13.73 -28.44 25.29
N VAL A 200 13.87 -27.86 24.10
CA VAL A 200 14.67 -28.41 22.99
C VAL A 200 16.07 -27.80 22.98
N GLY A 201 16.21 -26.55 23.44
CA GLY A 201 17.44 -25.78 23.32
C GLY A 201 17.66 -25.26 21.90
N THR A 202 18.73 -24.47 21.70
CA THR A 202 19.10 -23.89 20.40
C THR A 202 20.56 -24.21 20.11
N GLU A 203 20.82 -24.99 19.05
CA GLU A 203 22.19 -25.21 18.56
C GLU A 203 22.80 -23.87 18.10
N GLN A 204 24.07 -23.63 18.45
CA GLN A 204 24.76 -22.38 18.10
C GLN A 204 25.05 -22.29 16.60
N GLU A 205 25.46 -23.40 15.99
CA GLU A 205 25.78 -23.49 14.58
C GLU A 205 24.57 -24.01 13.81
N ALA A 206 24.25 -23.35 12.69
CA ALA A 206 23.25 -23.83 11.76
C ALA A 206 23.85 -24.93 10.88
N LYS A 207 23.17 -26.06 10.74
CA LYS A 207 23.56 -27.12 9.81
C LYS A 207 23.06 -26.76 8.42
N ILE A 208 23.96 -26.26 7.57
CA ILE A 208 23.61 -25.87 6.20
C ILE A 208 23.73 -27.09 5.27
N PRO A 209 22.65 -27.46 4.56
CA PRO A 209 22.70 -28.51 3.55
C PRO A 209 23.77 -28.24 2.48
N ALA A 210 24.43 -29.31 2.01
CA ALA A 210 25.46 -29.22 0.98
C ALA A 210 24.93 -28.52 -0.29
N GLY A 211 25.71 -27.58 -0.82
CA GLY A 211 25.38 -26.81 -2.02
C GLY A 211 24.50 -25.57 -1.80
N LEU A 212 24.03 -25.29 -0.56
CA LEU A 212 23.31 -24.05 -0.27
C LEU A 212 24.25 -22.88 0.10
N ALA A 213 25.35 -23.17 0.80
CA ALA A 213 26.34 -22.17 1.18
C ALA A 213 26.89 -21.42 -0.04
N ILE A 214 27.21 -20.14 0.16
CA ILE A 214 27.52 -19.20 -0.91
C ILE A 214 29.03 -19.12 -1.08
N THR A 215 29.49 -19.39 -2.30
CA THR A 215 30.91 -19.30 -2.63
C THR A 215 31.34 -17.84 -2.85
N ASP A 216 32.64 -17.57 -2.72
CA ASP A 216 33.21 -16.23 -2.95
C ASP A 216 32.98 -15.72 -4.38
N GLN A 217 33.14 -16.61 -5.36
CA GLN A 217 32.89 -16.31 -6.77
C GLN A 217 31.44 -15.91 -7.03
N GLU A 218 30.49 -16.65 -6.47
CA GLU A 218 29.05 -16.35 -6.59
C GLU A 218 28.72 -15.00 -5.97
N TYR A 219 29.23 -14.72 -4.76
CA TYR A 219 29.01 -13.46 -4.07
C TYR A 219 29.44 -12.24 -4.91
N HIS A 220 30.67 -12.27 -5.43
CA HIS A 220 31.17 -11.17 -6.27
C HIS A 220 30.43 -11.05 -7.60
N GLN A 221 30.02 -12.18 -8.19
CA GLN A 221 29.20 -12.18 -9.40
C GLN A 221 27.82 -11.55 -9.15
N TRP A 222 27.15 -11.90 -8.07
CA TRP A 222 25.84 -11.35 -7.72
C TRP A 222 25.92 -9.86 -7.41
N LEU A 223 26.95 -9.39 -6.68
CA LEU A 223 27.17 -7.96 -6.45
C LEU A 223 27.27 -7.16 -7.76
N ALA A 224 28.01 -7.68 -8.74
CA ALA A 224 28.12 -7.04 -10.05
C ALA A 224 26.79 -7.00 -10.81
N GLN A 225 26.00 -8.08 -10.74
CA GLN A 225 24.67 -8.17 -11.38
C GLN A 225 23.64 -7.24 -10.72
N MET A 226 23.58 -7.21 -9.39
CA MET A 226 22.67 -6.35 -8.64
C MET A 226 22.91 -4.86 -8.94
N ASN A 227 24.17 -4.45 -9.11
CA ASN A 227 24.49 -3.06 -9.46
C ASN A 227 23.92 -2.63 -10.81
N GLN A 228 23.67 -3.57 -11.73
CA GLN A 228 23.11 -3.30 -13.05
C GLN A 228 21.58 -3.18 -13.06
N LEU A 229 20.90 -3.58 -11.98
CA LEU A 229 19.43 -3.49 -11.92
C LEU A 229 18.98 -2.02 -11.98
N PRO A 230 18.02 -1.68 -12.86
CA PRO A 230 17.51 -0.32 -12.96
C PRO A 230 16.59 0.02 -11.80
N LEU A 231 16.56 1.29 -11.41
CA LEU A 231 15.46 1.88 -10.66
C LEU A 231 14.49 2.45 -11.70
N SER A 232 13.35 1.80 -11.94
CA SER A 232 12.35 2.31 -12.89
C SER A 232 11.73 3.60 -12.38
N ASN A 233 11.27 4.45 -13.30
CA ASN A 233 10.59 5.70 -12.93
C ASN A 233 9.35 5.43 -12.06
N GLU A 234 8.57 4.39 -12.35
CA GLU A 234 7.39 4.00 -11.54
C GLU A 234 7.77 3.75 -10.07
N VAL A 235 8.84 3.00 -9.81
CA VAL A 235 9.29 2.73 -8.43
C VAL A 235 9.95 3.96 -7.81
N PHE A 236 10.63 4.79 -8.60
CA PHE A 236 11.18 6.06 -8.12
C PHE A 236 10.08 6.99 -7.62
N GLU A 237 8.98 7.16 -8.36
CA GLU A 237 7.85 7.97 -7.92
C GLU A 237 7.26 7.43 -6.61
N LYS A 238 7.15 6.10 -6.46
CA LYS A 238 6.71 5.46 -5.22
C LYS A 238 7.68 5.67 -4.05
N LEU A 239 8.98 5.58 -4.30
CA LEU A 239 10.02 5.88 -3.32
C LEU A 239 9.97 7.36 -2.88
N TYR A 240 9.78 8.28 -3.83
CA TYR A 240 9.67 9.71 -3.56
C TYR A 240 8.39 10.03 -2.79
N GLN A 241 7.27 9.42 -3.16
CA GLN A 241 6.00 9.52 -2.43
C GLN A 241 6.17 9.07 -0.97
N LEU A 242 6.80 7.92 -0.74
CA LEU A 242 7.12 7.44 0.61
C LEU A 242 8.02 8.43 1.38
N LYS A 243 9.05 8.99 0.72
CA LYS A 243 9.90 10.02 1.31
C LYS A 243 9.09 11.25 1.73
N SER A 244 8.19 11.74 0.88
CA SER A 244 7.31 12.87 1.20
C SER A 244 6.36 12.57 2.35
N MET A 245 5.76 11.38 2.38
CA MET A 245 4.91 10.94 3.51
C MET A 245 5.69 10.91 4.82
N LEU A 246 6.93 10.43 4.80
CA LEU A 246 7.78 10.41 5.99
C LEU A 246 8.16 11.83 6.44
N GLU A 247 8.53 12.72 5.52
CA GLU A 247 8.85 14.12 5.83
C GLU A 247 7.64 14.89 6.38
N GLN A 248 6.43 14.58 5.90
CA GLN A 248 5.20 15.14 6.45
C GLN A 248 4.93 14.60 7.86
N ALA A 249 4.97 13.28 8.04
CA ALA A 249 4.76 12.66 9.35
C ALA A 249 5.81 13.12 10.38
N ALA A 250 7.05 13.40 9.94
CA ALA A 250 8.10 13.98 10.76
C ALA A 250 7.71 15.37 11.27
N LYS A 251 7.21 16.25 10.39
CA LYS A 251 6.76 17.61 10.75
C LYS A 251 5.57 17.61 11.70
N GLU A 252 4.70 16.61 11.58
CA GLU A 252 3.52 16.44 12.44
C GLU A 252 3.85 15.73 13.76
N SER A 253 5.01 15.07 13.83
CA SER A 253 5.47 14.41 15.06
C SER A 253 6.00 15.43 16.06
N ALA A 254 5.88 15.11 17.36
CA ALA A 254 6.50 15.89 18.44
C ALA A 254 7.99 15.56 18.65
N LEU A 255 8.61 14.81 17.72
CA LEU A 255 9.99 14.35 17.83
C LEU A 255 10.98 15.41 17.33
N PRO A 256 12.23 15.41 17.84
CA PRO A 256 13.29 16.24 17.29
C PRO A 256 13.50 15.96 15.80
N THR A 257 13.72 17.02 15.01
CA THR A 257 13.96 16.91 13.55
C THR A 257 15.07 15.92 13.22
N GLU A 258 16.13 15.89 14.03
CA GLU A 258 17.30 15.02 13.84
C GLU A 258 16.95 13.53 13.96
N ASP A 259 15.98 13.19 14.81
CA ASP A 259 15.57 11.81 15.05
C ASP A 259 14.77 11.22 13.87
N VAL A 260 14.03 12.06 13.16
CA VAL A 260 13.25 11.63 11.97
C VAL A 260 13.96 11.96 10.65
N TYR A 261 15.13 12.61 10.72
CA TYR A 261 15.91 12.96 9.54
C TYR A 261 16.54 11.72 8.89
N VAL A 262 16.35 11.61 7.57
CA VAL A 262 16.95 10.58 6.73
C VAL A 262 17.87 11.24 5.70
N SER A 263 19.16 10.91 5.76
CA SER A 263 20.17 11.46 4.85
C SER A 263 20.03 10.93 3.41
N ASP A 264 20.43 11.72 2.41
CA ASP A 264 20.49 11.28 1.00
C ASP A 264 21.37 10.02 0.83
N ARG A 265 22.41 9.90 1.66
CA ARG A 265 23.29 8.73 1.71
C ARG A 265 22.51 7.48 2.10
N ARG A 266 21.66 7.57 3.12
CA ARG A 266 20.83 6.47 3.58
C ARG A 266 19.86 6.02 2.50
N TRP A 267 19.19 6.96 1.81
CA TRP A 267 18.35 6.64 0.64
C TRP A 267 19.13 5.91 -0.47
N LYS A 268 20.33 6.39 -0.81
CA LYS A 268 21.18 5.76 -1.83
C LYS A 268 21.58 4.33 -1.45
N LYS A 269 21.97 4.09 -0.20
CA LYS A 269 22.30 2.76 0.32
C LYS A 269 21.06 1.86 0.37
N ALA A 270 19.93 2.41 0.78
CA ALA A 270 18.67 1.68 0.83
C ALA A 270 18.27 1.14 -0.54
N VAL A 271 18.40 1.94 -1.61
CA VAL A 271 18.17 1.45 -2.99
C VAL A 271 19.04 0.24 -3.35
N LYS A 272 20.28 0.16 -2.86
CA LYS A 272 21.13 -1.01 -3.08
C LYS A 272 20.58 -2.26 -2.38
N LEU A 273 20.03 -2.12 -1.17
CA LEU A 273 19.32 -3.20 -0.47
C LEU A 273 18.05 -3.63 -1.23
N LEU A 274 17.28 -2.66 -1.77
CA LEU A 274 16.10 -2.94 -2.59
C LEU A 274 16.44 -3.73 -3.87
N LYS A 275 17.55 -3.37 -4.55
CA LYS A 275 18.06 -4.13 -5.69
C LYS A 275 18.43 -5.56 -5.30
N ALA A 276 19.05 -5.75 -4.15
CA ALA A 276 19.35 -7.08 -3.65
C ALA A 276 18.08 -7.89 -3.38
N SER A 277 17.07 -7.27 -2.76
CA SER A 277 15.77 -7.92 -2.51
C SER A 277 15.11 -8.36 -3.81
N ALA A 278 15.06 -7.49 -4.82
CA ALA A 278 14.53 -7.83 -6.13
C ALA A 278 15.28 -9.00 -6.78
N PHE A 279 16.62 -8.94 -6.77
CA PHE A 279 17.49 -9.96 -7.36
C PHE A 279 17.30 -11.34 -6.72
N PHE A 280 17.33 -11.40 -5.38
CA PHE A 280 17.19 -12.67 -4.63
C PHE A 280 15.74 -13.15 -4.50
N ASN A 281 14.76 -12.35 -4.92
CA ASN A 281 13.40 -12.81 -5.23
C ASN A 281 13.25 -13.23 -6.71
N GLY A 282 14.34 -13.26 -7.49
CA GLY A 282 14.33 -13.71 -8.87
C GLY A 282 13.79 -12.70 -9.90
N ARG A 283 13.76 -11.41 -9.54
CA ARG A 283 13.23 -10.32 -10.38
C ARG A 283 14.35 -9.48 -11.01
N ASP A 284 14.08 -8.93 -12.19
CA ASP A 284 14.98 -8.01 -12.92
C ASP A 284 14.70 -6.53 -12.66
N GLN A 285 13.75 -6.24 -11.78
CA GLN A 285 13.36 -4.89 -11.43
C GLN A 285 12.87 -4.86 -9.99
N ILE A 286 13.07 -3.71 -9.35
CA ILE A 286 12.52 -3.43 -8.03
C ILE A 286 10.99 -3.39 -8.15
N SER A 287 10.31 -3.94 -7.16
CA SER A 287 8.87 -3.86 -6.99
C SER A 287 8.52 -2.90 -5.85
N PRO A 288 7.33 -2.29 -5.84
CA PRO A 288 6.85 -1.55 -4.68
C PRO A 288 6.88 -2.34 -3.36
N LEU A 289 6.77 -3.68 -3.39
CA LEU A 289 6.91 -4.50 -2.17
C LEU A 289 8.31 -4.44 -1.55
N ASP A 290 9.36 -4.24 -2.36
CA ASP A 290 10.72 -4.11 -1.82
C ASP A 290 10.82 -2.87 -0.90
N LEU A 291 10.07 -1.81 -1.20
CA LEU A 291 10.08 -0.55 -0.42
C LEU A 291 9.67 -0.76 1.04
N LEU A 292 8.96 -1.84 1.35
CA LEU A 292 8.54 -2.15 2.72
C LEU A 292 9.73 -2.49 3.63
N LEU A 293 10.85 -2.96 3.06
CA LEU A 293 12.11 -3.19 3.80
C LEU A 293 12.69 -1.92 4.42
N LEU A 294 12.27 -0.75 3.92
CA LEU A 294 12.73 0.53 4.44
C LEU A 294 12.23 0.82 5.86
N GLN A 295 11.21 0.09 6.33
CA GLN A 295 10.77 0.19 7.72
C GLN A 295 11.90 -0.08 8.71
N ASP A 296 12.87 -0.95 8.35
CA ASP A 296 14.02 -1.30 9.17
C ASP A 296 15.28 -0.53 8.75
N CYS A 297 15.14 0.50 7.91
CA CYS A 297 16.25 1.33 7.43
C CYS A 297 16.08 2.81 7.79
N LEU A 298 14.87 3.31 8.02
CA LEU A 298 14.62 4.75 8.07
C LEU A 298 14.51 5.35 9.48
N TRP A 299 14.37 4.53 10.52
CA TRP A 299 14.24 5.00 11.91
C TRP A 299 15.59 5.16 12.62
N ASN A 300 15.74 6.16 13.50
CA ASN A 300 16.94 6.39 14.29
C ASN A 300 16.76 6.05 15.79
N SER A 301 15.54 6.14 16.33
CA SER A 301 15.17 5.86 17.72
C SER A 301 13.95 4.91 17.79
N PRO A 302 13.68 4.30 18.96
CA PRO A 302 12.43 3.56 19.18
C PRO A 302 11.17 4.40 18.88
N GLU A 303 11.20 5.70 19.16
CA GLU A 303 10.08 6.60 18.93
C GLU A 303 9.90 6.92 17.43
N SER A 304 10.98 7.23 16.71
CA SER A 304 10.92 7.44 15.27
C SER A 304 10.62 6.15 14.50
N ARG A 305 10.91 4.98 15.09
CA ARG A 305 10.51 3.67 14.55
C ARG A 305 9.01 3.53 14.44
N ASP A 306 8.25 3.92 15.46
CA ASP A 306 6.79 3.83 15.42
C ASP A 306 6.19 4.75 14.34
N VAL A 307 6.78 5.93 14.14
CA VAL A 307 6.40 6.85 13.06
C VAL A 307 6.68 6.21 11.69
N VAL A 308 7.89 5.69 11.47
CA VAL A 308 8.29 5.04 10.22
C VAL A 308 7.40 3.84 9.91
N TYR A 309 7.14 2.98 10.89
CA TYR A 309 6.30 1.78 10.71
C TYR A 309 4.87 2.15 10.33
N ARG A 310 4.30 3.18 10.98
CA ARG A 310 2.97 3.70 10.63
C ARG A 310 2.93 4.23 9.19
N VAL A 311 3.93 5.01 8.79
CA VAL A 311 4.03 5.58 7.44
C VAL A 311 4.20 4.48 6.38
N ILE A 312 5.08 3.51 6.62
CA ILE A 312 5.27 2.36 5.70
C ILE A 312 3.98 1.57 5.57
N ARG A 313 3.26 1.32 6.68
CA ARG A 313 1.97 0.62 6.64
C ARG A 313 0.93 1.42 5.85
N GLU A 314 0.81 2.71 6.08
CA GLU A 314 -0.10 3.56 5.30
C GLU A 314 0.25 3.55 3.81
N PHE A 315 1.52 3.74 3.48
CA PHE A 315 2.03 3.66 2.11
C PHE A 315 1.71 2.30 1.48
N ALA A 316 1.94 1.19 2.18
CA ALA A 316 1.64 -0.15 1.70
C ALA A 316 0.17 -0.33 1.33
N LEU A 317 -0.73 0.11 2.22
CA LEU A 317 -2.16 -0.11 2.06
C LEU A 317 -2.80 0.83 1.03
N ARG A 318 -2.26 2.04 0.83
CA ARG A 318 -2.90 3.08 0.00
C ARG A 318 -2.15 3.41 -1.27
N GLU A 319 -0.82 3.37 -1.26
CA GLU A 319 -0.03 4.04 -2.30
C GLU A 319 0.89 3.10 -3.06
N ALA A 320 1.36 2.00 -2.47
CA ALA A 320 2.38 1.11 -3.04
C ALA A 320 2.03 0.62 -4.45
N PHE A 321 0.76 0.30 -4.70
CA PHE A 321 0.27 -0.14 -6.01
C PHE A 321 -0.91 0.72 -6.49
N ASP A 322 -0.93 2.02 -6.20
CA ASP A 322 -1.96 2.95 -6.70
C ASP A 322 -3.38 2.70 -6.17
N GLN A 323 -3.53 2.04 -5.01
CA GLN A 323 -4.85 1.71 -4.43
C GLN A 323 -5.74 2.96 -4.27
N SER A 324 -5.18 4.02 -3.67
CA SER A 324 -5.81 5.33 -3.47
C SER A 324 -6.23 6.00 -4.78
N GLN A 325 -5.45 5.85 -5.86
CA GLN A 325 -5.82 6.40 -7.16
C GLN A 325 -7.02 5.67 -7.77
N VAL A 326 -7.09 4.35 -7.61
CA VAL A 326 -8.27 3.58 -8.06
C VAL A 326 -9.51 4.00 -7.27
N GLU A 327 -9.40 4.13 -5.94
CA GLU A 327 -10.50 4.62 -5.09
C GLU A 327 -10.96 6.01 -5.53
N GLN A 328 -10.04 6.95 -5.76
CA GLN A 328 -10.37 8.29 -6.25
C GLN A 328 -11.06 8.27 -7.62
N GLN A 329 -10.64 7.39 -8.54
CA GLN A 329 -11.32 7.22 -9.84
C GLN A 329 -12.75 6.71 -9.68
N LEU A 330 -12.98 5.78 -8.74
CA LEU A 330 -14.32 5.27 -8.43
C LEU A 330 -15.21 6.34 -7.80
N ASP A 331 -14.66 7.12 -6.86
CA ASP A 331 -15.38 8.19 -6.19
C ASP A 331 -15.74 9.33 -7.16
N LEU A 332 -14.80 9.72 -8.04
CA LEU A 332 -15.05 10.70 -9.11
C LEU A 332 -16.21 10.24 -10.01
N CYS A 333 -16.20 8.97 -10.45
CA CYS A 333 -17.26 8.42 -11.28
C CYS A 333 -18.63 8.47 -10.58
N ARG A 334 -18.69 8.12 -9.28
CA ARG A 334 -19.91 8.22 -8.48
C ARG A 334 -20.40 9.66 -8.38
N MET A 335 -19.49 10.60 -8.14
CA MET A 335 -19.83 12.03 -8.07
C MET A 335 -20.37 12.56 -9.40
N GLU A 336 -19.76 12.18 -10.53
CA GLU A 336 -20.24 12.57 -11.87
C GLU A 336 -21.65 12.05 -12.15
N PHE A 337 -21.94 10.79 -11.81
CA PHE A 337 -23.28 10.23 -11.95
C PHE A 337 -24.30 10.88 -11.02
N ALA A 338 -23.92 11.18 -9.78
CA ALA A 338 -24.79 11.89 -8.84
C ALA A 338 -25.12 13.29 -9.35
N ALA A 339 -24.12 14.04 -9.83
CA ALA A 339 -24.31 15.36 -10.41
C ALA A 339 -25.20 15.34 -11.66
N LEU A 340 -25.01 14.34 -12.54
CA LEU A 340 -25.85 14.15 -13.72
C LEU A 340 -27.30 13.82 -13.34
N GLN A 341 -27.49 13.00 -12.31
CA GLN A 341 -28.82 12.68 -11.79
C GLN A 341 -29.50 13.93 -11.20
N GLU A 342 -28.79 14.74 -10.42
CA GLU A 342 -29.30 16.01 -9.88
C GLU A 342 -29.67 17.00 -11.00
N GLU A 343 -28.89 17.07 -12.09
CA GLU A 343 -29.18 17.91 -13.25
C GLU A 343 -30.50 17.50 -13.93
N ILE A 344 -30.68 16.21 -14.19
CA ILE A 344 -31.92 15.65 -14.76
C ILE A 344 -33.11 15.94 -13.85
N GLU A 345 -32.94 15.75 -12.53
CA GLU A 345 -33.98 16.02 -11.55
C GLU A 345 -34.31 17.51 -11.40
N ALA A 346 -33.33 18.39 -11.52
CA ALA A 346 -33.56 19.83 -11.50
C ALA A 346 -34.36 20.29 -12.72
N GLU A 347 -34.08 19.73 -13.89
CA GLU A 347 -34.69 20.14 -15.15
C GLU A 347 -36.08 19.53 -15.39
N LEU A 348 -36.28 18.25 -15.04
CA LEU A 348 -37.51 17.52 -15.39
C LEU A 348 -38.54 17.41 -14.27
N SER A 349 -38.15 17.63 -13.01
CA SER A 349 -39.07 17.41 -11.88
C SER A 349 -40.30 18.34 -11.91
N ILE A 350 -41.45 17.79 -11.54
CA ILE A 350 -42.67 18.56 -11.35
C ILE A 350 -42.55 19.37 -10.05
N VAL A 351 -42.34 20.68 -10.18
CA VAL A 351 -42.33 21.62 -9.05
C VAL A 351 -43.70 22.29 -8.94
N LEU A 352 -44.35 22.15 -7.78
CA LEU A 352 -45.67 22.75 -7.56
C LEU A 352 -45.56 24.19 -7.07
N SER A 353 -46.38 25.08 -7.60
CA SER A 353 -46.53 26.44 -7.08
C SER A 353 -47.51 26.46 -5.91
N GLN A 354 -47.26 27.33 -4.92
CA GLN A 354 -48.10 27.47 -3.75
C GLN A 354 -48.97 28.72 -3.85
N GLU A 355 -50.28 28.56 -3.70
CA GLU A 355 -51.22 29.66 -3.54
C GLU A 355 -51.95 29.59 -2.20
N MET A 356 -52.23 30.77 -1.63
CA MET A 356 -53.09 30.87 -0.45
C MET A 356 -54.56 30.90 -0.89
N SER A 357 -55.38 30.00 -0.35
CA SER A 357 -56.82 30.02 -0.64
C SER A 357 -57.48 31.30 -0.12
N ASN A 358 -58.31 31.95 -0.95
CA ASN A 358 -59.06 33.18 -0.61
C ASN A 358 -60.27 32.98 0.36
N GLY A 359 -60.37 31.83 1.03
CA GLY A 359 -61.50 31.50 1.94
C GLY A 359 -61.24 31.77 3.42
N LEU A 360 -62.31 31.67 4.24
CA LEU A 360 -62.30 31.87 5.71
C LEU A 360 -61.31 30.96 6.47
N ARG A 361 -60.91 29.83 5.88
CA ARG A 361 -59.88 28.92 6.39
C ARG A 361 -58.72 28.95 5.40
N LYS A 362 -57.61 29.61 5.78
CA LYS A 362 -56.37 29.65 4.98
C LYS A 362 -55.81 28.23 4.88
N LYS A 363 -56.09 27.53 3.78
CA LYS A 363 -55.46 26.25 3.45
C LYS A 363 -54.43 26.51 2.35
N GLN A 364 -53.26 25.91 2.49
CA GLN A 364 -52.27 25.90 1.42
C GLN A 364 -52.83 25.02 0.30
N VAL A 365 -52.87 25.56 -0.92
CA VAL A 365 -53.32 24.83 -2.11
C VAL A 365 -52.18 24.89 -3.11
N TYR A 366 -51.75 23.72 -3.59
CA TYR A 366 -50.74 23.66 -4.63
C TYR A 366 -51.39 23.63 -6.02
N GLN A 367 -50.65 24.10 -7.01
CA GLN A 367 -51.06 24.11 -8.41
C GLN A 367 -49.92 23.69 -9.33
N TYR A 368 -50.30 23.13 -10.47
CA TYR A 368 -49.41 22.80 -11.58
C TYR A 368 -50.21 22.79 -12.87
N ASP A 369 -49.61 23.25 -13.96
CA ASP A 369 -50.28 23.32 -15.26
C ASP A 369 -50.11 22.03 -16.05
N PHE A 370 -51.21 21.31 -16.27
CA PHE A 370 -51.29 20.11 -17.12
C PHE A 370 -51.83 20.40 -18.52
N SER A 371 -51.79 21.66 -18.98
CA SER A 371 -52.22 22.04 -20.33
C SER A 371 -51.41 21.32 -21.42
N GLN A 372 -50.11 21.18 -21.20
CA GLN A 372 -49.16 20.54 -22.13
C GLN A 372 -49.06 19.03 -21.98
N ALA A 373 -49.83 18.42 -21.05
CA ALA A 373 -49.78 16.98 -20.82
C ALA A 373 -50.26 16.20 -22.05
N LYS A 374 -49.49 15.18 -22.46
CA LYS A 374 -49.94 14.22 -23.47
C LYS A 374 -50.95 13.27 -22.85
N MET A 375 -52.04 13.00 -23.56
CA MET A 375 -53.14 12.16 -23.08
C MET A 375 -53.00 10.73 -23.61
N TYR A 376 -53.13 9.77 -22.71
CA TYR A 376 -52.94 8.35 -22.95
C TYR A 376 -54.22 7.56 -22.65
N GLN A 377 -54.25 6.32 -23.14
CA GLN A 377 -55.31 5.35 -22.89
C GLN A 377 -54.68 3.99 -22.55
N VAL A 378 -55.16 3.36 -21.48
CA VAL A 378 -54.79 1.99 -21.10
C VAL A 378 -56.07 1.18 -21.03
N GLY A 379 -56.20 0.16 -21.90
CA GLY A 379 -57.43 -0.60 -22.04
C GLY A 379 -58.61 0.29 -22.44
N GLN A 380 -59.65 0.36 -21.61
CA GLN A 380 -60.83 1.21 -21.83
C GLN A 380 -60.75 2.58 -21.13
N ILE A 381 -59.78 2.79 -20.24
CA ILE A 381 -59.65 4.05 -19.49
C ILE A 381 -58.91 5.09 -20.31
N LYS A 382 -59.58 6.20 -20.59
CA LYS A 382 -59.06 7.37 -21.33
C LYS A 382 -58.67 8.48 -20.36
N ASN A 383 -58.10 9.56 -20.89
CA ASN A 383 -57.71 10.76 -20.14
C ASN A 383 -56.65 10.50 -19.05
N LEU A 384 -55.73 9.59 -19.35
CA LEU A 384 -54.58 9.31 -18.50
C LEU A 384 -53.43 10.25 -18.85
N ILE A 385 -52.73 10.76 -17.85
CA ILE A 385 -51.42 11.40 -18.00
C ILE A 385 -50.33 10.39 -17.67
N LYS A 386 -49.16 10.51 -18.29
CA LYS A 386 -47.98 9.68 -18.03
C LYS A 386 -47.00 10.47 -17.17
N LEU A 387 -46.65 9.93 -16.00
CA LEU A 387 -45.62 10.47 -15.12
C LEU A 387 -44.40 9.56 -15.17
N VAL A 388 -43.27 10.11 -15.60
CA VAL A 388 -42.00 9.40 -15.69
C VAL A 388 -41.30 9.47 -14.34
N LEU A 389 -40.82 8.34 -13.83
CA LEU A 389 -40.02 8.29 -12.62
C LEU A 389 -38.58 8.68 -12.98
N LEU A 390 -37.95 9.57 -12.21
CA LEU A 390 -36.61 10.07 -12.56
C LEU A 390 -35.48 9.21 -12.00
N GLN A 391 -35.70 8.50 -10.89
CA GLN A 391 -34.73 7.58 -10.29
C GLN A 391 -35.06 6.10 -10.52
N SER A 392 -34.01 5.26 -10.52
CA SER A 392 -34.16 3.80 -10.43
C SER A 392 -34.78 3.39 -9.10
N ASN A 393 -35.63 2.36 -9.11
CA ASN A 393 -36.39 1.95 -7.93
C ASN A 393 -36.65 0.44 -7.89
N MET A 394 -37.14 -0.06 -6.74
CA MET A 394 -37.47 -1.47 -6.55
C MET A 394 -38.84 -1.88 -7.11
N SER A 395 -39.59 -0.92 -7.67
CA SER A 395 -41.02 -0.92 -8.04
C SER A 395 -41.84 -0.01 -7.14
N VAL A 396 -42.85 0.64 -7.71
CA VAL A 396 -43.89 1.39 -6.97
C VAL A 396 -45.15 0.55 -6.70
N ALA A 397 -45.17 -0.71 -7.12
CA ALA A 397 -46.28 -1.65 -6.95
C ALA A 397 -45.81 -3.02 -6.44
N GLU A 398 -46.45 -3.54 -5.39
CA GLU A 398 -46.04 -4.77 -4.68
C GLU A 398 -46.00 -6.03 -5.58
N ASP A 399 -46.92 -6.15 -6.55
CA ASP A 399 -46.99 -7.30 -7.45
C ASP A 399 -46.24 -7.10 -8.78
N GLU A 400 -45.65 -5.91 -9.00
CA GLU A 400 -44.83 -5.63 -10.16
C GLU A 400 -43.35 -5.86 -9.83
N LYS A 401 -42.70 -6.75 -10.57
CA LYS A 401 -41.27 -7.03 -10.41
C LYS A 401 -40.44 -6.13 -11.33
N GLY A 402 -39.48 -5.42 -10.76
CA GLY A 402 -38.46 -4.68 -11.49
C GLY A 402 -38.60 -3.16 -11.36
N ASP A 403 -37.82 -2.43 -12.15
CA ASP A 403 -37.74 -0.98 -12.12
C ASP A 403 -39.00 -0.35 -12.75
N SER A 404 -39.76 0.43 -11.97
CA SER A 404 -40.87 1.22 -12.49
C SER A 404 -40.34 2.45 -13.23
N ARG A 405 -40.70 2.59 -14.50
CA ARG A 405 -40.20 3.67 -15.39
C ARG A 405 -41.19 4.81 -15.50
N TRP A 406 -42.47 4.50 -15.59
CA TRP A 406 -43.54 5.49 -15.61
C TRP A 406 -44.84 4.93 -15.02
N VAL A 407 -45.75 5.83 -14.68
CA VAL A 407 -47.10 5.52 -14.22
C VAL A 407 -48.14 6.30 -15.02
N TYR A 408 -49.32 5.71 -15.21
CA TYR A 408 -50.48 6.37 -15.81
C TYR A 408 -51.57 6.62 -14.77
N ILE A 409 -52.05 7.86 -14.71
CA ILE A 409 -53.04 8.32 -13.74
C ILE A 409 -54.09 9.17 -14.44
N THR A 410 -55.34 9.14 -13.99
CA THR A 410 -56.36 10.02 -14.57
C THR A 410 -56.04 11.49 -14.26
N LYS A 411 -56.23 12.37 -15.24
CA LYS A 411 -55.98 13.81 -15.06
C LYS A 411 -56.79 14.39 -13.89
N SER A 412 -58.03 13.95 -13.70
CA SER A 412 -58.91 14.41 -12.61
C SER A 412 -58.38 14.02 -11.23
N ASP A 413 -57.87 12.80 -11.07
CA ASP A 413 -57.31 12.35 -9.79
C ASP A 413 -56.00 13.08 -9.48
N MET A 414 -55.18 13.33 -10.51
CA MET A 414 -53.94 14.09 -10.36
C MET A 414 -54.18 15.54 -9.94
N GLU A 415 -55.14 16.23 -10.57
CA GLU A 415 -55.53 17.60 -10.19
C GLU A 415 -56.07 17.68 -8.76
N ARG A 416 -56.74 16.63 -8.28
CA ARG A 416 -57.19 16.53 -6.89
C ARG A 416 -56.01 16.34 -5.94
N LEU A 417 -55.10 15.42 -6.26
CA LEU A 417 -53.93 15.13 -5.42
C LEU A 417 -53.03 16.35 -5.28
N ILE A 418 -52.79 17.11 -6.35
CA ILE A 418 -51.97 18.33 -6.27
C ILE A 418 -52.56 19.34 -5.29
N LYS A 419 -53.88 19.55 -5.29
CA LYS A 419 -54.51 20.46 -4.31
C LYS A 419 -54.31 20.01 -2.87
N GLU A 420 -54.18 18.71 -2.64
CA GLU A 420 -53.99 18.11 -1.30
C GLU A 420 -52.50 17.98 -0.90
N GLY A 421 -51.59 17.93 -1.88
CA GLY A 421 -50.12 17.84 -1.71
C GLY A 421 -49.60 16.45 -1.35
N GLN A 422 -50.48 15.49 -1.08
CA GLN A 422 -50.13 14.09 -0.80
C GLN A 422 -51.40 13.24 -0.92
N GLY A 423 -51.23 11.93 -1.11
CA GLY A 423 -52.36 11.01 -1.15
C GLY A 423 -52.08 9.74 -1.93
N ASP A 424 -53.05 8.82 -1.88
CA ASP A 424 -52.98 7.56 -2.61
C ASP A 424 -53.96 7.62 -3.79
N ILE A 425 -53.48 7.31 -4.99
CA ILE A 425 -54.27 7.23 -6.22
C ILE A 425 -54.11 5.85 -6.82
N TYR A 426 -55.15 5.35 -7.48
CA TYR A 426 -55.03 4.15 -8.29
C TYR A 426 -54.57 4.50 -9.71
N GLY A 427 -53.49 3.85 -10.17
CA GLY A 427 -52.92 4.06 -11.49
C GLY A 427 -52.37 2.77 -12.09
N TYR A 428 -51.91 2.88 -13.33
CA TYR A 428 -51.21 1.79 -14.02
C TYR A 428 -49.71 2.05 -13.96
N VAL A 429 -48.91 0.99 -13.88
CA VAL A 429 -47.45 1.11 -13.89
C VAL A 429 -46.89 0.47 -15.16
N ASN A 430 -45.93 1.13 -15.81
CA ASN A 430 -45.32 0.69 -17.05
C ASN A 430 -46.37 0.30 -18.12
N HIS A 431 -46.34 -0.93 -18.62
CA HIS A 431 -47.32 -1.48 -19.57
C HIS A 431 -48.33 -2.43 -18.90
N ASN A 432 -48.37 -2.49 -17.58
CA ASN A 432 -49.22 -3.42 -16.86
C ASN A 432 -50.69 -2.96 -16.90
N PRO A 433 -51.64 -3.81 -17.36
CA PRO A 433 -53.05 -3.45 -17.41
C PRO A 433 -53.75 -3.50 -16.03
N ASN A 434 -53.06 -3.90 -14.96
CA ASN A 434 -53.60 -3.92 -13.61
C ASN A 434 -53.52 -2.55 -12.94
N LEU A 435 -54.54 -2.23 -12.13
CA LEU A 435 -54.58 -1.03 -11.30
C LEU A 435 -53.86 -1.27 -9.98
N TYR A 436 -52.93 -0.37 -9.65
CA TYR A 436 -52.16 -0.39 -8.42
C TYR A 436 -52.43 0.85 -7.59
N ARG A 437 -52.38 0.71 -6.26
CA ARG A 437 -52.42 1.83 -5.34
C ARG A 437 -51.03 2.46 -5.28
N LEU A 438 -50.93 3.71 -5.72
CA LEU A 438 -49.70 4.48 -5.80
C LEU A 438 -49.76 5.63 -4.78
N ARG A 439 -48.72 5.75 -3.96
CA ARG A 439 -48.64 6.77 -2.90
C ARG A 439 -47.78 7.93 -3.35
N PHE A 440 -48.32 9.14 -3.30
CA PHE A 440 -47.64 10.38 -3.67
C PHE A 440 -47.47 11.31 -2.47
N GLU A 441 -46.39 12.08 -2.51
CA GLU A 441 -46.08 13.12 -1.54
C GLU A 441 -45.31 14.28 -2.20
N LEU A 442 -45.08 15.33 -1.44
CA LEU A 442 -44.18 16.42 -1.81
C LEU A 442 -42.88 16.33 -1.01
N ASP A 443 -41.78 16.58 -1.70
CA ASP A 443 -40.48 16.76 -1.03
C ASP A 443 -40.40 18.15 -0.36
N ALA A 444 -39.26 18.41 0.30
CA ALA A 444 -39.00 19.68 0.98
C ALA A 444 -38.98 20.91 0.05
N ASN A 445 -38.80 20.70 -1.26
CA ASN A 445 -38.73 21.73 -2.29
C ASN A 445 -40.03 21.83 -3.13
N HIS A 446 -41.12 21.22 -2.65
CA HIS A 446 -42.41 21.15 -3.35
C HIS A 446 -42.36 20.41 -4.69
N LYS A 447 -41.39 19.50 -4.86
CA LYS A 447 -41.34 18.57 -5.99
C LYS A 447 -42.24 17.37 -5.71
N LEU A 448 -43.01 16.97 -6.72
CA LEU A 448 -43.88 15.80 -6.63
C LEU A 448 -43.06 14.50 -6.66
N ALA A 449 -43.31 13.62 -5.69
CA ALA A 449 -42.67 12.32 -5.59
C ALA A 449 -43.70 11.19 -5.42
N ILE A 450 -43.32 9.99 -5.86
CA ILE A 450 -44.01 8.72 -5.61
C ILE A 450 -43.19 7.86 -4.65
N LYS A 451 -43.85 7.09 -3.77
CA LYS A 451 -43.20 6.11 -2.91
C LYS A 451 -43.01 4.78 -3.64
N ASP A 452 -41.79 4.24 -3.55
CA ASP A 452 -41.54 2.85 -3.92
C ASP A 452 -41.94 1.87 -2.79
N ILE A 453 -41.86 0.56 -3.06
CA ILE A 453 -42.16 -0.50 -2.06
C ILE A 453 -41.21 -0.49 -0.85
N ALA A 454 -40.05 0.18 -0.95
CA ALA A 454 -39.12 0.40 0.14
C ALA A 454 -39.35 1.75 0.85
N ASN A 455 -40.46 2.44 0.53
CA ASN A 455 -40.86 3.75 1.07
C ASN A 455 -39.86 4.90 0.76
N ARG A 456 -39.07 4.75 -0.30
CA ARG A 456 -38.20 5.80 -0.84
C ARG A 456 -39.00 6.72 -1.75
N SER A 457 -38.66 8.00 -1.73
CA SER A 457 -39.31 9.04 -2.54
C SER A 457 -38.61 9.13 -3.90
N ILE A 458 -39.37 8.93 -4.97
CA ILE A 458 -38.91 8.96 -6.35
C ILE A 458 -39.57 10.16 -7.04
N LEU A 459 -38.78 11.10 -7.56
CA LEU A 459 -39.24 12.29 -8.23
C LEU A 459 -39.90 11.95 -9.57
N LEU A 460 -40.88 12.76 -9.94
CA LEU A 460 -41.68 12.57 -11.13
C LEU A 460 -41.51 13.71 -12.13
N ALA A 461 -41.53 13.35 -13.41
CA ALA A 461 -41.62 14.27 -14.54
C ALA A 461 -42.91 14.02 -15.33
N LEU A 462 -43.46 15.07 -15.95
CA LEU A 462 -44.65 14.96 -16.79
C LEU A 462 -44.26 14.68 -18.24
N ALA A 463 -44.87 13.67 -18.88
CA ALA A 463 -44.74 13.50 -20.32
C ALA A 463 -45.63 14.52 -21.07
N THR A 464 -45.00 15.48 -21.73
CA THR A 464 -45.67 16.54 -22.50
C THR A 464 -45.90 16.13 -23.96
N GLN A 465 -46.62 16.95 -24.72
CA GLN A 465 -46.82 16.75 -26.16
C GLN A 465 -45.53 16.92 -26.98
N GLU A 466 -44.62 17.76 -26.52
CA GLU A 466 -43.33 18.03 -27.18
C GLU A 466 -42.28 16.95 -26.87
N GLY A 467 -42.51 16.11 -25.86
CA GLY A 467 -41.57 15.08 -25.44
C GLY A 467 -40.37 15.63 -24.69
N LEU A 468 -39.27 14.89 -24.70
CA LEU A 468 -38.00 15.31 -24.10
C LEU A 468 -37.16 16.08 -25.14
N GLU A 469 -36.58 17.21 -24.76
CA GLU A 469 -35.73 18.01 -25.66
C GLU A 469 -34.52 17.19 -26.13
N GLU A 470 -34.40 16.99 -27.46
CA GLU A 470 -33.38 16.10 -28.04
C GLU A 470 -31.95 16.56 -27.74
N VAL A 471 -31.69 17.86 -27.75
CA VAL A 471 -30.36 18.43 -27.49
C VAL A 471 -29.92 18.13 -26.06
N ARG A 472 -30.78 18.40 -25.08
CA ARG A 472 -30.52 18.12 -23.66
C ARG A 472 -30.33 16.64 -23.38
N ASN A 473 -31.20 15.80 -23.96
CA ASN A 473 -31.05 14.36 -23.83
C ASN A 473 -29.71 13.86 -24.39
N GLN A 474 -29.26 14.39 -25.53
CA GLN A 474 -27.94 14.08 -26.08
C GLN A 474 -26.80 14.55 -25.16
N GLU A 475 -26.90 15.73 -24.55
CA GLU A 475 -25.91 16.19 -23.56
C GLU A 475 -25.78 15.22 -22.38
N TRP A 476 -26.90 14.76 -21.81
CA TRP A 476 -26.89 13.81 -20.70
C TRP A 476 -26.38 12.43 -21.10
N LEU A 477 -26.73 11.96 -22.31
CA LEU A 477 -26.19 10.72 -22.87
C LEU A 477 -24.66 10.77 -22.96
N VAL A 478 -24.12 11.86 -23.51
CA VAL A 478 -22.66 12.04 -23.64
C VAL A 478 -22.00 12.07 -22.27
N LYS A 479 -22.54 12.80 -21.30
CA LYS A 479 -22.02 12.82 -19.91
C LYS A 479 -22.05 11.44 -19.27
N SER A 480 -23.15 10.70 -19.44
CA SER A 480 -23.29 9.33 -18.93
C SER A 480 -22.29 8.37 -19.57
N GLU A 481 -22.07 8.45 -20.88
CA GLU A 481 -21.09 7.62 -21.59
C GLU A 481 -19.65 7.94 -21.15
N GLN A 482 -19.34 9.22 -20.90
CA GLN A 482 -18.04 9.64 -20.36
C GLN A 482 -17.80 9.05 -18.96
N ALA A 483 -18.76 9.16 -18.04
CA ALA A 483 -18.66 8.59 -16.71
C ALA A 483 -18.51 7.05 -16.74
N MET A 484 -19.25 6.36 -17.62
CA MET A 484 -19.08 4.90 -17.83
C MET A 484 -17.70 4.55 -18.41
N SER A 485 -17.13 5.39 -19.26
CA SER A 485 -15.78 5.19 -19.79
C SER A 485 -14.73 5.31 -18.68
N GLN A 486 -14.87 6.28 -17.79
CA GLN A 486 -14.00 6.42 -16.62
C GLN A 486 -14.09 5.20 -15.68
N LEU A 487 -15.29 4.68 -15.43
CA LEU A 487 -15.47 3.47 -14.64
C LEU A 487 -14.73 2.27 -15.22
N LYS A 488 -14.81 2.09 -16.55
CA LYS A 488 -14.05 1.03 -17.25
C LYS A 488 -12.53 1.23 -17.15
N GLN A 489 -12.07 2.48 -17.15
CA GLN A 489 -10.65 2.78 -16.93
C GLN A 489 -10.23 2.42 -15.50
N ALA A 490 -11.05 2.75 -14.50
CA ALA A 490 -10.81 2.35 -13.10
C ALA A 490 -10.76 0.83 -12.94
N GLU A 491 -11.64 0.10 -13.62
CA GLU A 491 -11.63 -1.37 -13.62
C GLU A 491 -10.34 -1.93 -14.24
N TYR A 492 -9.92 -1.40 -15.39
CA TYR A 492 -8.65 -1.79 -16.00
C TYR A 492 -7.46 -1.47 -15.10
N HIS A 493 -7.48 -0.31 -14.44
CA HIS A 493 -6.45 0.11 -13.51
C HIS A 493 -6.35 -0.86 -12.33
N LEU A 494 -7.46 -1.20 -11.67
CA LEU A 494 -7.51 -2.17 -10.57
C LEU A 494 -6.97 -3.55 -10.98
N ARG A 495 -7.30 -4.02 -12.19
CA ARG A 495 -6.77 -5.29 -12.72
C ARG A 495 -5.24 -5.25 -12.86
N LYS A 496 -4.69 -4.13 -13.36
CA LYS A 496 -3.24 -3.92 -13.47
C LYS A 496 -2.58 -3.89 -12.09
N VAL A 497 -3.16 -3.15 -11.15
CA VAL A 497 -2.73 -3.08 -9.74
C VAL A 497 -2.64 -4.47 -9.12
N ARG A 498 -3.71 -5.27 -9.22
CA ARG A 498 -3.74 -6.64 -8.70
C ARG A 498 -2.71 -7.54 -9.39
N SER A 499 -2.58 -7.44 -10.71
CA SER A 499 -1.59 -8.22 -11.46
C SER A 499 -0.15 -7.88 -11.03
N HIS A 500 0.15 -6.60 -10.82
CA HIS A 500 1.48 -6.14 -10.38
C HIS A 500 1.78 -6.59 -8.94
N PHE A 501 0.79 -6.51 -8.05
CA PHE A 501 0.88 -6.98 -6.67
C PHE A 501 1.16 -8.49 -6.62
N HIS A 502 0.31 -9.31 -7.25
CA HIS A 502 0.49 -10.77 -7.26
C HIS A 502 1.75 -11.21 -8.02
N GLY A 503 2.13 -10.50 -9.09
CA GLY A 503 3.39 -10.76 -9.80
C GLY A 503 4.65 -10.42 -8.99
N SER A 504 4.49 -9.69 -7.90
CA SER A 504 5.57 -9.36 -6.95
C SER A 504 5.67 -10.35 -5.78
N LEU A 505 4.74 -11.31 -5.69
CA LEU A 505 4.70 -12.37 -4.69
C LEU A 505 5.17 -13.72 -5.28
N PRO A 506 5.75 -14.62 -4.48
CA PRO A 506 6.07 -14.46 -3.05
C PRO A 506 7.26 -13.52 -2.83
N HIS A 507 7.35 -12.94 -1.64
CA HIS A 507 8.45 -12.05 -1.24
C HIS A 507 9.16 -12.60 0.00
N ASN A 508 10.44 -12.94 -0.12
CA ASN A 508 11.15 -13.70 0.91
C ASN A 508 11.60 -12.88 2.13
N PHE A 509 11.73 -11.56 2.00
CA PHE A 509 12.40 -10.70 2.99
C PHE A 509 11.47 -9.76 3.77
N ILE A 510 10.17 -9.74 3.46
CA ILE A 510 9.20 -8.90 4.17
C ILE A 510 8.33 -9.78 5.05
N ASP A 511 7.78 -9.19 6.11
CA ASP A 511 6.79 -9.85 6.95
C ASP A 511 5.53 -10.16 6.11
N PRO A 512 5.02 -11.40 6.12
CA PRO A 512 3.82 -11.77 5.35
C PRO A 512 2.54 -11.08 5.83
N ASP A 513 2.48 -10.57 7.06
CA ASP A 513 1.27 -9.94 7.60
C ASP A 513 0.86 -8.71 6.77
N LEU A 514 1.82 -7.89 6.35
CA LEU A 514 1.52 -6.66 5.61
C LEU A 514 1.00 -6.92 4.17
N PRO A 515 1.59 -7.82 3.36
CA PRO A 515 0.99 -8.28 2.11
C PRO A 515 -0.42 -8.87 2.26
N ILE A 516 -0.70 -9.60 3.36
CA ILE A 516 -2.06 -10.13 3.61
C ILE A 516 -3.05 -8.97 3.83
N GLU A 517 -2.67 -7.95 4.61
CA GLU A 517 -3.49 -6.75 4.78
C GLU A 517 -3.69 -6.00 3.44
N MET A 518 -2.65 -5.89 2.62
CA MET A 518 -2.73 -5.27 1.28
C MET A 518 -3.72 -6.01 0.37
N GLU A 519 -3.71 -7.35 0.39
CA GLU A 519 -4.65 -8.16 -0.37
C GLU A 519 -6.11 -7.92 0.08
N ALA A 520 -6.33 -7.79 1.39
CA ALA A 520 -7.64 -7.44 1.93
C ALA A 520 -8.11 -6.06 1.45
N THR A 521 -7.23 -5.04 1.42
CA THR A 521 -7.58 -3.72 0.86
C THR A 521 -7.93 -3.81 -0.62
N LEU A 522 -7.16 -4.53 -1.43
CA LEU A 522 -7.46 -4.73 -2.86
C LEU A 522 -8.80 -5.44 -3.07
N HIS A 523 -9.15 -6.38 -2.18
CA HIS A 523 -10.46 -7.03 -2.21
C HIS A 523 -11.61 -6.07 -1.87
N GLN A 524 -11.42 -5.17 -0.91
CA GLN A 524 -12.40 -4.13 -0.58
C GLN A 524 -12.65 -3.19 -1.77
N ILE A 525 -11.59 -2.74 -2.43
CA ILE A 525 -11.71 -1.87 -3.63
C ILE A 525 -12.44 -2.61 -4.76
N GLN A 526 -12.19 -3.91 -4.94
CA GLN A 526 -12.92 -4.73 -5.91
C GLN A 526 -14.42 -4.79 -5.60
N GLN A 527 -14.81 -4.98 -4.34
CA GLN A 527 -16.23 -4.96 -3.94
C GLN A 527 -16.87 -3.58 -4.15
N GLN A 528 -16.14 -2.51 -3.85
CA GLN A 528 -16.59 -1.15 -4.10
C GLN A 528 -16.81 -0.93 -5.60
N LEU A 529 -15.87 -1.38 -6.45
CA LEU A 529 -15.98 -1.30 -7.90
C LEU A 529 -17.20 -2.05 -8.42
N GLU A 530 -17.43 -3.28 -7.98
CA GLU A 530 -18.60 -4.09 -8.38
C GLU A 530 -19.92 -3.41 -7.99
N THR A 531 -19.97 -2.83 -6.79
CA THR A 531 -21.13 -2.07 -6.32
C THR A 531 -21.36 -0.81 -7.17
N THR A 532 -20.30 -0.03 -7.41
CA THR A 532 -20.35 1.16 -8.27
C THR A 532 -20.82 0.80 -9.67
N HIS A 533 -20.30 -0.30 -10.23
CA HIS A 533 -20.63 -0.73 -11.58
C HIS A 533 -22.11 -1.08 -11.71
N GLN A 534 -22.69 -1.79 -10.73
CA GLN A 534 -24.11 -2.10 -10.73
C GLN A 534 -25.00 -0.86 -10.63
N GLU A 535 -24.60 0.15 -9.84
CA GLU A 535 -25.34 1.41 -9.68
C GLU A 535 -25.24 2.27 -10.94
N CYS A 536 -24.02 2.49 -11.45
CA CYS A 536 -23.75 3.27 -12.66
C CYS A 536 -24.41 2.65 -13.90
N ASP A 537 -24.39 1.33 -14.06
CA ASP A 537 -25.05 0.65 -15.18
C ASP A 537 -26.55 0.90 -15.19
N LYS A 538 -27.21 0.83 -14.03
CA LYS A 538 -28.65 1.08 -13.92
C LYS A 538 -28.98 2.53 -14.29
N ASN A 539 -28.21 3.48 -13.79
CA ASN A 539 -28.39 4.89 -14.09
C ASN A 539 -28.14 5.18 -15.57
N ALA A 540 -27.04 4.66 -16.13
CA ALA A 540 -26.71 4.82 -17.54
C ALA A 540 -27.77 4.20 -18.46
N GLN A 541 -28.28 3.01 -18.14
CA GLN A 541 -29.40 2.42 -18.89
C GLN A 541 -30.66 3.29 -18.81
N ARG A 542 -30.97 3.84 -17.63
CA ARG A 542 -32.12 4.72 -17.45
C ARG A 542 -32.01 5.97 -18.32
N ILE A 543 -30.86 6.64 -18.32
CA ILE A 543 -30.57 7.81 -19.15
C ILE A 543 -30.66 7.44 -20.63
N ARG A 544 -30.12 6.27 -21.02
CA ARG A 544 -30.15 5.79 -22.40
C ARG A 544 -31.55 5.64 -22.97
N TYR A 545 -32.49 5.17 -22.15
CA TYR A 545 -33.87 4.96 -22.55
C TYR A 545 -34.80 6.11 -22.12
N LEU A 546 -34.26 7.20 -21.56
CA LEU A 546 -35.05 8.28 -20.97
C LEU A 546 -36.02 8.90 -21.97
N GLN A 547 -35.58 9.18 -23.20
CA GLN A 547 -36.44 9.72 -24.26
C GLN A 547 -37.67 8.83 -24.53
N GLN A 548 -37.49 7.51 -24.57
CA GLN A 548 -38.58 6.55 -24.78
C GLN A 548 -39.58 6.56 -23.61
N TYR A 549 -39.18 7.03 -22.44
CA TYR A 549 -40.09 7.19 -21.30
C TYR A 549 -41.00 8.41 -21.47
N PHE A 550 -40.63 9.39 -22.28
CA PHE A 550 -41.46 10.57 -22.59
C PHE A 550 -42.32 10.39 -23.84
N ASP A 551 -41.97 9.45 -24.73
CA ASP A 551 -42.77 9.02 -25.88
C ASP A 551 -44.07 8.29 -25.48
#